data_AF-A0A172UWL3-F1
#
_entry.id   AF-A0A172UWL3-F1
#
_cell.length_a   1.000
_cell.length_b   1.000
_cell.length_c   1.000
_cell.angle_alpha   90.00
_cell.angle_beta   90.00
_cell.angle_gamma   90.00
#
_symmetry.space_group_name_H-M   'P 1'
#
loop_
_entity.id
_entity.type
_entity.pdbx_description
1 polymer ?
#
loop_
_entity_poly.entity_id
_entity_poly.type
_entity_poly.pdbx_seq_one_letter_code
_entity_poly.pdbx_strand_id
1 'polypeptide(L)'
;MARGKYKQRKHNQDAAQLATDLAQVRAQLDEELARLAAMRERAELDARLRAELRAAIAARDAVCAPQLQRIAVDRDAIRVASRQLDEAVRELARHWSRIGDWGWETFGPESFYAILSGNRAYLTEGVVSTRLNSVQTEAIQRARGIRKDAPLDFTVEQKMALAKSVAYATGTVLPDDVTDVDGPAWDAYMDALAADTAAVIAFKSPPPWLNIAADPGHPVSRMLGGCPEGVAVTVDAPAAVPAVTELSTGSAALRDKATAAGAPVVADAFIGSLQHNVTAAARSQIPSLVAGSSPYPSPADAAAMQAWYAVSAVGAWGRHRTVTNGRIAVAAAAAVPFWLPPGHTMAYLDSEPLSGEDVEDLRMPFAQVLVTFAEPARLPAIDNGVLRDDARMRWIDHLVGSGRELPDGREMMIGATNNFQSPLPAFWDAVAARGAHIEAVLLLADAHGRLDDLFGWCVAIPSATAGATLGRWVVPASRSATSYANLVTNAAAVAAWADWHRPGHKRGEDEQESVAAPSSGTAKRPEDSVHVLNVTATTPADPQPTAKGEPTGRTTAPHRRRGHWRRQHFGPGRTQTRRVRIAPVMVNAGRLGSDRPQIYRLPAPTLAEPR
;
A
#
# COMPACT_ATOMS: atom_id res chain seq x y z
N MET A 1 7.92 -1.16 115.07
CA MET A 1 7.79 0.01 114.15
C MET A 1 7.97 -0.30 112.65
N ALA A 2 8.08 -1.57 112.20
CA ALA A 2 8.40 -1.89 110.79
C ALA A 2 7.19 -2.09 109.83
N ARG A 3 5.96 -2.33 110.33
CA ARG A 3 4.79 -2.67 109.48
C ARG A 3 4.08 -1.48 108.82
N GLY A 4 4.17 -0.26 109.39
CA GLY A 4 3.48 0.94 108.86
C GLY A 4 4.13 1.57 107.64
N LYS A 5 5.47 1.64 107.60
CA LYS A 5 6.23 2.22 106.48
C LYS A 5 6.11 1.39 105.19
N TYR A 6 5.96 0.06 105.30
CA TYR A 6 5.82 -0.83 104.15
C TYR A 6 4.47 -0.67 103.44
N LYS A 7 3.39 -0.46 104.20
CA LYS A 7 2.03 -0.27 103.66
C LYS A 7 1.90 1.05 102.89
N GLN A 8 2.53 2.11 103.39
CA GLN A 8 2.51 3.44 102.76
C GLN A 8 3.42 3.51 101.52
N ARG A 9 4.58 2.82 101.52
CA ARG A 9 5.42 2.67 100.33
C ARG A 9 4.72 1.89 99.22
N LYS A 10 4.05 0.79 99.58
CA LYS A 10 3.27 -0.01 98.62
C LYS A 10 2.12 0.81 98.02
N HIS A 11 1.35 1.54 98.84
CA HIS A 11 0.27 2.40 98.35
C HIS A 11 0.78 3.52 97.42
N ASN A 12 1.95 4.11 97.69
CA ASN A 12 2.54 5.12 96.79
C ASN A 12 3.08 4.50 95.49
N GLN A 13 3.63 3.27 95.54
CA GLN A 13 4.00 2.52 94.34
C GLN A 13 2.76 2.15 93.51
N ASP A 14 1.70 1.66 94.15
CA ASP A 14 0.44 1.30 93.49
C ASP A 14 -0.22 2.54 92.87
N ALA A 15 -0.19 3.70 93.56
CA ALA A 15 -0.70 4.96 93.04
C ALA A 15 0.13 5.54 91.89
N ALA A 16 1.46 5.41 91.95
CA ALA A 16 2.35 5.81 90.86
C ALA A 16 2.17 4.91 89.64
N GLN A 17 2.05 3.59 89.86
CA GLN A 17 1.76 2.61 88.80
C GLN A 17 0.41 2.90 88.15
N LEU A 18 -0.65 3.14 88.95
CA LEU A 18 -1.96 3.54 88.45
C LEU A 18 -1.91 4.83 87.64
N ALA A 19 -1.12 5.82 88.04
CA ALA A 19 -0.95 7.07 87.28
C ALA A 19 -0.22 6.84 85.95
N THR A 20 0.79 5.96 85.93
CA THR A 20 1.49 5.55 84.70
C THR A 20 0.54 4.78 83.77
N ASP A 21 -0.23 3.83 84.29
CA ASP A 21 -1.19 3.04 83.53
C ASP A 21 -2.30 3.94 82.96
N LEU A 22 -2.81 4.92 83.74
CA LEU A 22 -3.79 5.90 83.26
C LEU A 22 -3.24 6.79 82.15
N ALA A 23 -1.98 7.23 82.27
CA ALA A 23 -1.33 8.02 81.24
C ALA A 23 -1.13 7.19 79.95
N GLN A 24 -0.77 5.91 80.09
CA GLN A 24 -0.62 5.00 78.96
C GLN A 24 -1.96 4.72 78.25
N VAL A 25 -3.04 4.48 78.99
CA VAL A 25 -4.38 4.28 78.42
C VAL A 25 -4.89 5.53 77.73
N ARG A 26 -4.62 6.74 78.27
CA ARG A 26 -4.97 8.00 77.61
C ARG A 26 -4.22 8.19 76.29
N ALA A 27 -2.91 7.90 76.28
CA ALA A 27 -2.12 7.98 75.05
C ALA A 27 -2.61 6.98 73.99
N GLN A 28 -2.98 5.75 74.40
CA GLN A 28 -3.59 4.76 73.50
C GLN A 28 -4.95 5.20 72.97
N LEU A 29 -5.78 5.83 73.81
CA LEU A 29 -7.08 6.37 73.40
C LEU A 29 -6.92 7.50 72.36
N ASP A 30 -5.96 8.41 72.58
CA ASP A 30 -5.68 9.50 71.65
C ASP A 30 -5.18 8.96 70.29
N GLU A 31 -4.34 7.91 70.29
CA GLU A 31 -3.88 7.25 69.07
C GLU A 31 -5.03 6.57 68.31
N GLU A 32 -5.92 5.85 69.00
CA GLU A 32 -7.07 5.21 68.38
C GLU A 32 -8.11 6.23 67.87
N LEU A 33 -8.30 7.34 68.57
CA LEU A 33 -9.14 8.46 68.09
C LEU A 33 -8.55 9.09 66.82
N ALA A 34 -7.23 9.25 66.73
CA ALA A 34 -6.57 9.75 65.53
C ALA A 34 -6.69 8.76 64.36
N ARG A 35 -6.53 7.45 64.60
CA ARG A 35 -6.76 6.41 63.58
C ARG A 35 -8.20 6.41 63.08
N LEU A 36 -9.16 6.56 63.98
CA LEU A 36 -10.58 6.59 63.64
C LEU A 36 -10.95 7.85 62.83
N ALA A 37 -10.36 9.01 63.14
CA ALA A 37 -10.52 10.21 62.33
C ALA A 37 -9.97 10.03 60.91
N ALA A 38 -8.75 9.49 60.77
CA ALA A 38 -8.14 9.21 59.47
C ALA A 38 -8.95 8.17 58.65
N MET A 39 -9.54 7.17 59.30
CA MET A 39 -10.41 6.19 58.63
C MET A 39 -11.73 6.81 58.15
N ARG A 40 -12.29 7.77 58.91
CA ARG A 40 -13.50 8.52 58.49
C ARG A 40 -13.22 9.39 57.27
N GLU A 41 -12.13 10.15 57.26
CA GLU A 41 -11.74 10.96 56.10
C GLU A 41 -11.53 10.10 54.85
N ARG A 42 -10.89 8.93 54.99
CA ARG A 42 -10.73 7.98 53.87
C ARG A 42 -12.07 7.44 53.37
N ALA A 43 -13.00 7.13 54.27
CA ALA A 43 -14.32 6.64 53.91
C ALA A 43 -15.14 7.70 53.17
N GLU A 44 -15.05 8.97 53.59
CA GLU A 44 -15.71 10.10 52.92
C GLU A 44 -15.12 10.36 51.53
N LEU A 45 -13.79 10.30 51.40
CA LEU A 45 -13.11 10.46 50.12
C LEU A 45 -13.46 9.32 49.14
N ASP A 46 -13.48 8.06 49.61
CA ASP A 46 -13.90 6.92 48.78
C ASP A 46 -15.37 7.03 48.36
N ALA A 47 -16.26 7.45 49.27
CA ALA A 47 -17.66 7.70 48.94
C ALA A 47 -17.82 8.78 47.86
N ARG A 48 -17.04 9.86 47.95
CA ARG A 48 -17.02 10.94 46.96
C ARG A 48 -16.50 10.48 45.60
N LEU A 49 -15.35 9.80 45.55
CA LEU A 49 -14.79 9.29 44.30
C LEU A 49 -15.72 8.28 43.62
N ARG A 50 -16.41 7.43 44.39
CA ARG A 50 -17.43 6.50 43.84
C ARG A 50 -18.65 7.23 43.29
N ALA A 51 -19.00 8.39 43.84
CA ALA A 51 -20.09 9.22 43.31
C ALA A 51 -19.65 9.91 42.00
N GLU A 52 -18.45 10.49 41.97
CA GLU A 52 -17.87 11.12 40.78
C GLU A 52 -17.68 10.12 39.63
N LEU A 53 -17.19 8.91 39.92
CA LEU A 53 -17.06 7.83 38.93
C LEU A 53 -18.42 7.43 38.34
N ARG A 54 -19.46 7.27 39.18
CA ARG A 54 -20.81 6.95 38.71
C ARG A 54 -21.38 8.05 37.81
N ALA A 55 -21.17 9.32 38.16
CA ALA A 55 -21.60 10.45 37.35
C ALA A 55 -20.87 10.50 36.00
N ALA A 56 -19.56 10.27 35.99
CA ALA A 56 -18.75 10.23 34.77
C ALA A 56 -19.17 9.08 33.82
N ILE A 57 -19.47 7.90 34.37
CA ILE A 57 -19.99 6.76 33.60
C ILE A 57 -21.34 7.11 32.97
N ALA A 58 -22.27 7.68 33.76
CA ALA A 58 -23.59 8.07 33.24
C ALA A 58 -23.49 9.14 32.13
N ALA A 59 -22.59 10.13 32.29
CA ALA A 59 -22.36 11.16 31.27
C ALA A 59 -21.77 10.58 29.98
N ARG A 60 -20.77 9.68 30.09
CA ARG A 60 -20.22 8.96 28.94
C ARG A 60 -21.30 8.16 28.22
N ASP A 61 -22.09 7.39 28.96
CA ASP A 61 -23.11 6.53 28.39
C ASP A 61 -24.22 7.35 27.71
N ALA A 62 -24.59 8.50 28.25
CA ALA A 62 -25.54 9.43 27.62
C ALA A 62 -25.02 10.02 26.30
N VAL A 63 -23.72 10.36 26.21
CA VAL A 63 -23.09 10.87 24.98
C VAL A 63 -22.94 9.75 23.93
N CYS A 64 -22.61 8.54 24.37
CA CYS A 64 -22.41 7.40 23.48
C CYS A 64 -23.73 6.76 23.00
N ALA A 65 -24.83 6.87 23.75
CA ALA A 65 -26.09 6.20 23.42
C ALA A 65 -26.65 6.53 22.01
N PRO A 66 -26.70 7.78 21.55
CA PRO A 66 -27.19 8.11 20.20
C PRO A 66 -26.28 7.56 19.10
N GLN A 67 -24.97 7.55 19.34
CA GLN A 67 -23.98 7.02 18.39
C GLN A 67 -24.09 5.49 18.30
N LEU A 68 -24.22 4.80 19.43
CA LEU A 68 -24.44 3.36 19.48
C LEU A 68 -25.75 2.96 18.80
N GLN A 69 -26.82 3.75 18.99
CA GLN A 69 -28.09 3.53 18.32
C GLN A 69 -27.97 3.72 16.80
N ARG A 70 -27.26 4.75 16.35
CA ARG A 70 -27.02 4.98 14.91
C ARG A 70 -26.19 3.86 14.29
N ILE A 71 -25.12 3.41 14.97
CA ILE A 71 -24.31 2.26 14.55
C ILE A 71 -25.16 0.99 14.48
N ALA A 72 -26.07 0.76 15.43
CA ALA A 72 -26.97 -0.39 15.40
C ALA A 72 -27.92 -0.35 14.19
N VAL A 73 -28.49 0.82 13.89
CA VAL A 73 -29.36 1.03 12.72
C VAL A 73 -28.58 0.84 11.42
N ASP A 74 -27.38 1.43 11.30
CA ASP A 74 -26.53 1.28 10.13
C ASP A 74 -26.10 -0.19 9.93
N ARG A 75 -25.74 -0.89 11.01
CA ARG A 75 -25.44 -2.32 10.99
C ARG A 75 -26.61 -3.14 10.47
N ASP A 76 -27.83 -2.85 10.93
CA ASP A 76 -29.01 -3.59 10.52
C ASP A 76 -29.38 -3.29 9.05
N ALA A 77 -29.19 -2.04 8.59
CA ALA A 77 -29.34 -1.66 7.18
C ALA A 77 -28.30 -2.38 6.29
N ILE A 78 -27.03 -2.43 6.71
CA ILE A 78 -25.97 -3.17 6.01
C ILE A 78 -26.33 -4.67 5.96
N ARG A 79 -26.81 -5.26 7.06
CA ARG A 79 -27.24 -6.68 7.07
C ARG A 79 -28.40 -6.97 6.12
N VAL A 80 -29.32 -6.03 5.94
CA VAL A 80 -30.40 -6.17 4.95
C VAL A 80 -29.84 -6.07 3.53
N ALA A 81 -29.02 -5.05 3.25
CA ALA A 81 -28.39 -4.86 1.95
C ALA A 81 -27.48 -6.04 1.56
N SER A 82 -26.69 -6.59 2.50
CA SER A 82 -25.88 -7.78 2.27
C SER A 82 -26.73 -9.00 1.96
N ARG A 83 -27.85 -9.22 2.66
CA ARG A 83 -28.77 -10.33 2.34
C ARG A 83 -29.40 -10.18 0.95
N GLN A 84 -29.78 -8.97 0.57
CA GLN A 84 -30.31 -8.67 -0.76
C GLN A 84 -29.24 -8.88 -1.85
N LEU A 85 -27.99 -8.49 -1.58
CA LEU A 85 -26.86 -8.75 -2.46
C LEU A 85 -26.61 -10.27 -2.59
N ASP A 86 -26.59 -11.02 -1.49
CA ASP A 86 -26.42 -12.47 -1.49
C ASP A 86 -27.56 -13.18 -2.24
N GLU A 87 -28.79 -12.67 -2.14
CA GLU A 87 -29.92 -13.17 -2.91
C GLU A 87 -29.80 -12.85 -4.40
N ALA A 88 -29.43 -11.62 -4.76
CA ALA A 88 -29.20 -11.21 -6.13
C ALA A 88 -28.03 -12.00 -6.77
N VAL A 89 -26.94 -12.21 -6.03
CA VAL A 89 -25.79 -13.02 -6.46
C VAL A 89 -26.21 -14.48 -6.64
N ARG A 90 -27.00 -15.06 -5.74
CA ARG A 90 -27.55 -16.42 -5.91
C ARG A 90 -28.50 -16.51 -7.10
N GLU A 91 -29.29 -15.48 -7.37
CA GLU A 91 -30.18 -15.45 -8.53
C GLU A 91 -29.42 -15.29 -9.85
N LEU A 92 -28.39 -14.44 -9.88
CA LEU A 92 -27.42 -14.33 -10.97
C LEU A 92 -26.71 -15.66 -11.21
N ALA A 93 -26.23 -16.32 -10.14
CA ALA A 93 -25.59 -17.63 -10.25
C ALA A 93 -26.55 -18.69 -10.80
N ARG A 94 -27.83 -18.69 -10.38
CA ARG A 94 -28.87 -19.57 -10.92
C ARG A 94 -29.18 -19.28 -12.40
N HIS A 95 -29.20 -18.02 -12.81
CA HIS A 95 -29.37 -17.64 -14.21
C HIS A 95 -28.15 -18.02 -15.05
N TRP A 96 -26.95 -17.77 -14.52
CA TRP A 96 -25.70 -18.14 -15.15
C TRP A 96 -25.58 -19.65 -15.30
N SER A 97 -25.95 -20.44 -14.28
CA SER A 97 -26.05 -21.90 -14.39
C SER A 97 -27.01 -22.32 -15.49
N ARG A 98 -28.22 -21.74 -15.53
CA ARG A 98 -29.20 -22.06 -16.60
C ARG A 98 -28.69 -21.70 -18.00
N ILE A 99 -28.03 -20.55 -18.15
CA ILE A 99 -27.39 -20.15 -19.42
C ILE A 99 -26.22 -21.09 -19.74
N GLY A 100 -25.47 -21.51 -18.72
CA GLY A 100 -24.38 -22.48 -18.79
C GLY A 100 -24.85 -23.84 -19.30
N ASP A 101 -25.86 -24.40 -18.64
CA ASP A 101 -26.49 -25.68 -18.96
C ASP A 101 -27.08 -25.65 -20.37
N TRP A 102 -27.87 -24.62 -20.68
CA TRP A 102 -28.39 -24.41 -22.04
C TRP A 102 -27.27 -24.33 -23.08
N GLY A 103 -26.22 -23.57 -22.77
CA GLY A 103 -25.08 -23.38 -23.65
C GLY A 103 -24.29 -24.66 -23.92
N TRP A 104 -24.08 -25.45 -22.87
CA TRP A 104 -23.47 -26.77 -22.95
C TRP A 104 -24.30 -27.74 -23.76
N GLU A 105 -25.61 -27.77 -23.55
CA GLU A 105 -26.53 -28.63 -24.30
C GLU A 105 -26.62 -28.23 -25.78
N THR A 106 -26.63 -26.92 -26.06
CA THR A 106 -26.87 -26.36 -27.40
C THR A 106 -25.62 -26.36 -28.27
N PHE A 107 -24.48 -25.96 -27.71
CA PHE A 107 -23.23 -25.76 -28.48
C PHE A 107 -22.14 -26.78 -28.18
N GLY A 108 -22.34 -27.63 -27.17
CA GLY A 108 -21.26 -28.42 -26.59
C GLY A 108 -20.38 -27.57 -25.65
N PRO A 109 -19.78 -28.16 -24.62
CA PRO A 109 -19.04 -27.40 -23.62
C PRO A 109 -17.79 -26.71 -24.21
N GLU A 110 -17.13 -27.30 -25.22
CA GLU A 110 -15.95 -26.72 -25.86
C GLU A 110 -16.29 -25.44 -26.64
N SER A 111 -17.31 -25.48 -27.49
CA SER A 111 -17.75 -24.31 -28.25
C SER A 111 -18.40 -23.27 -27.33
N PHE A 112 -19.15 -23.69 -26.32
CA PHE A 112 -19.76 -22.76 -25.38
C PHE A 112 -18.74 -21.99 -24.54
N TYR A 113 -17.69 -22.67 -24.03
CA TYR A 113 -16.59 -21.98 -23.36
C TYR A 113 -15.78 -21.12 -24.32
N ALA A 114 -15.57 -21.56 -25.57
CA ALA A 114 -14.95 -20.74 -26.60
C ALA A 114 -15.74 -19.46 -26.89
N ILE A 115 -17.07 -19.53 -26.90
CA ILE A 115 -17.99 -18.40 -27.07
C ILE A 115 -17.95 -17.45 -25.86
N LEU A 116 -18.00 -17.98 -24.64
CA LEU A 116 -18.07 -17.17 -23.42
C LEU A 116 -16.74 -16.54 -23.03
N SER A 117 -15.65 -17.27 -23.19
CA SER A 117 -14.32 -16.82 -22.73
C SER A 117 -13.44 -16.25 -23.85
N GLY A 118 -14.01 -16.11 -25.04
CA GLY A 118 -13.28 -15.73 -26.25
C GLY A 118 -12.20 -16.74 -26.65
N ASN A 119 -12.09 -17.86 -25.94
CA ASN A 119 -10.99 -18.79 -25.99
C ASN A 119 -11.39 -20.17 -25.43
N ARG A 120 -10.72 -21.25 -25.84
CA ARG A 120 -11.12 -22.62 -25.47
C ARG A 120 -10.66 -22.94 -24.04
N ALA A 121 -11.55 -22.83 -23.05
CA ALA A 121 -11.24 -23.14 -21.66
C ALA A 121 -10.88 -24.62 -21.47
N TYR A 122 -9.96 -24.89 -20.54
CA TYR A 122 -9.69 -26.25 -20.05
C TYR A 122 -10.82 -26.68 -19.10
N LEU A 123 -11.64 -27.64 -19.52
CA LEU A 123 -12.67 -28.25 -18.69
C LEU A 123 -12.02 -29.24 -17.71
N THR A 124 -12.06 -28.97 -16.41
CA THR A 124 -11.83 -29.98 -15.34
C THR A 124 -13.14 -30.60 -14.85
N GLU A 125 -14.28 -30.10 -15.34
CA GLU A 125 -15.58 -30.50 -14.87
C GLU A 125 -15.88 -31.97 -15.19
N GLY A 126 -16.42 -32.68 -14.21
CA GLY A 126 -16.62 -34.13 -14.29
C GLY A 126 -15.39 -34.98 -13.99
N VAL A 127 -14.21 -34.42 -13.71
CA VAL A 127 -12.99 -35.19 -13.33
C VAL A 127 -12.45 -34.69 -11.98
N VAL A 128 -12.64 -35.48 -10.93
CA VAL A 128 -12.35 -35.08 -9.53
C VAL A 128 -10.85 -35.12 -9.18
N SER A 129 -10.02 -35.78 -10.00
CA SER A 129 -8.60 -35.96 -9.69
C SER A 129 -7.75 -34.80 -10.21
N THR A 130 -7.03 -34.12 -9.29
CA THR A 130 -6.05 -33.06 -9.61
C THR A 130 -4.71 -33.59 -10.13
N ARG A 131 -4.55 -34.92 -10.22
CA ARG A 131 -3.29 -35.58 -10.63
C ARG A 131 -3.27 -36.02 -12.09
N LEU A 132 -4.37 -35.83 -12.82
CA LEU A 132 -4.47 -36.23 -14.22
C LEU A 132 -3.94 -35.11 -15.11
N ASN A 133 -3.18 -35.48 -16.14
CA ASN A 133 -2.75 -34.52 -17.16
C ASN A 133 -3.93 -34.16 -18.10
N SER A 134 -3.73 -33.16 -18.95
CA SER A 134 -4.77 -32.63 -19.83
C SER A 134 -5.34 -33.68 -20.78
N VAL A 135 -4.47 -34.52 -21.36
CA VAL A 135 -4.83 -35.60 -22.29
C VAL A 135 -5.67 -36.67 -21.58
N GLN A 136 -5.32 -37.04 -20.35
CA GLN A 136 -6.07 -38.00 -19.54
C GLN A 136 -7.44 -37.46 -19.13
N THR A 137 -7.50 -36.19 -18.75
CA THR A 137 -8.76 -35.51 -18.38
C THR A 137 -9.71 -35.44 -19.58
N GLU A 138 -9.19 -35.06 -20.74
CA GLU A 138 -9.95 -35.03 -21.99
C GLU A 138 -10.46 -36.42 -22.39
N ALA A 139 -9.61 -37.44 -22.33
CA ALA A 139 -9.99 -38.82 -22.65
C ALA A 139 -11.16 -39.32 -21.77
N ILE A 140 -11.12 -39.03 -20.47
CA ILE A 140 -12.21 -39.38 -19.54
C ILE A 140 -13.49 -38.59 -19.86
N GLN A 141 -13.37 -37.31 -20.20
CA GLN A 141 -14.52 -36.47 -20.55
C GLN A 141 -15.18 -36.88 -21.87
N ARG A 142 -14.39 -37.25 -22.89
CA ARG A 142 -14.89 -37.82 -24.15
C ARG A 142 -15.56 -39.17 -23.91
N ALA A 143 -14.93 -40.05 -23.11
CA ALA A 143 -15.50 -41.35 -22.76
C ALA A 143 -16.84 -41.25 -21.99
N ARG A 144 -17.02 -40.17 -21.22
CA ARG A 144 -18.27 -39.85 -20.50
C ARG A 144 -19.30 -39.09 -21.35
N GLY A 145 -19.01 -38.81 -22.62
CA GLY A 145 -19.88 -38.05 -23.51
C GLY A 145 -20.04 -36.57 -23.12
N ILE A 146 -19.16 -36.06 -22.26
CA ILE A 146 -19.14 -34.66 -21.83
C ILE A 146 -18.58 -33.80 -22.97
N ARG A 147 -17.49 -34.23 -23.61
CA ARG A 147 -16.94 -33.60 -24.82
C ARG A 147 -17.39 -34.35 -26.06
N LYS A 148 -18.09 -33.65 -26.95
CA LYS A 148 -18.69 -34.23 -28.17
C LYS A 148 -18.02 -33.73 -29.45
N ASP A 149 -17.37 -32.57 -29.41
CA ASP A 149 -16.80 -31.93 -30.59
C ASP A 149 -15.28 -32.17 -30.70
N ALA A 150 -14.72 -31.83 -31.85
CA ALA A 150 -13.28 -31.90 -32.06
C ALA A 150 -12.59 -30.81 -31.23
N PRO A 151 -11.41 -31.09 -30.65
CA PRO A 151 -10.64 -30.05 -30.00
C PRO A 151 -10.32 -29.05 -31.08
N LEU A 152 -10.77 -27.85 -30.80
CA LEU A 152 -10.57 -26.71 -31.65
C LEU A 152 -9.03 -26.52 -31.40
N ASP A 153 -8.16 -26.70 -32.41
CA ASP A 153 -6.68 -26.56 -32.32
C ASP A 153 -6.21 -25.19 -32.86
N PHE A 154 -5.08 -24.67 -32.39
CA PHE A 154 -4.50 -23.43 -32.94
C PHE A 154 -3.80 -23.75 -34.26
N THR A 155 -3.93 -22.87 -35.26
CA THR A 155 -3.09 -23.02 -36.46
C THR A 155 -1.62 -22.85 -36.07
N VAL A 156 -0.71 -23.40 -36.89
CA VAL A 156 0.73 -23.22 -36.67
C VAL A 156 1.08 -21.73 -36.60
N GLU A 157 0.44 -20.86 -37.40
CA GLU A 157 0.68 -19.41 -37.30
C GLU A 157 0.23 -18.82 -35.96
N GLN A 158 -0.91 -19.26 -35.43
CA GLN A 158 -1.42 -18.81 -34.13
C GLN A 158 -0.55 -19.31 -32.98
N LYS A 159 -0.08 -20.56 -33.05
CA LYS A 159 0.89 -21.15 -32.12
C LYS A 159 2.18 -20.33 -32.10
N MET A 160 2.70 -19.99 -33.28
CA MET A 160 3.91 -19.15 -33.41
C MET A 160 3.69 -17.70 -32.98
N ALA A 161 2.51 -17.13 -33.18
CA ALA A 161 2.16 -15.81 -32.67
C ALA A 161 2.10 -15.78 -31.13
N LEU A 162 1.58 -16.85 -30.52
CA LEU A 162 1.65 -17.04 -29.06
C LEU A 162 3.10 -17.14 -28.61
N ALA A 163 3.92 -17.97 -29.25
CA ALA A 163 5.34 -18.13 -28.93
C ALA A 163 6.08 -16.80 -28.94
N LYS A 164 5.86 -15.97 -29.97
CA LYS A 164 6.44 -14.61 -30.05
C LYS A 164 5.94 -13.69 -28.94
N SER A 165 4.67 -13.78 -28.58
CA SER A 165 4.09 -13.00 -27.48
C SER A 165 4.64 -13.43 -26.12
N VAL A 166 4.83 -14.73 -25.91
CA VAL A 166 5.48 -15.31 -24.72
C VAL A 166 6.92 -14.81 -24.62
N ALA A 167 7.69 -14.91 -25.71
CA ALA A 167 9.07 -14.44 -25.75
C ALA A 167 9.17 -12.94 -25.40
N TYR A 168 8.28 -12.12 -25.98
CA TYR A 168 8.18 -10.71 -25.64
C TYR A 168 7.81 -10.47 -24.16
N ALA A 169 6.80 -11.17 -23.65
CA ALA A 169 6.30 -11.03 -22.27
C ALA A 169 7.28 -11.55 -21.20
N THR A 170 8.30 -12.31 -21.60
CA THR A 170 9.35 -12.85 -20.72
C THR A 170 10.71 -12.17 -20.92
N GLY A 171 10.82 -11.30 -21.92
CA GLY A 171 12.07 -10.62 -22.27
C GLY A 171 13.13 -11.55 -22.84
N THR A 172 12.70 -12.66 -23.45
CA THR A 172 13.57 -13.64 -24.10
C THR A 172 13.44 -13.56 -25.61
N VAL A 173 14.45 -14.02 -26.34
CA VAL A 173 14.39 -14.12 -27.80
C VAL A 173 13.91 -15.51 -28.16
N LEU A 174 12.89 -15.59 -29.02
CA LEU A 174 12.44 -16.86 -29.58
C LEU A 174 13.52 -17.35 -30.57
N PRO A 175 14.12 -18.53 -30.37
CA PRO A 175 15.13 -19.07 -31.28
C PRO A 175 14.57 -19.33 -32.69
N ASP A 176 15.39 -19.13 -33.73
CA ASP A 176 14.98 -19.28 -35.13
C ASP A 176 14.62 -20.73 -35.52
N ASP A 177 15.12 -21.72 -34.78
CA ASP A 177 14.84 -23.15 -34.97
C ASP A 177 13.50 -23.58 -34.35
N VAL A 178 12.87 -22.73 -33.53
CA VAL A 178 11.49 -22.92 -33.10
C VAL A 178 10.55 -22.56 -34.25
N THR A 179 10.10 -23.59 -34.96
CA THR A 179 9.15 -23.47 -36.09
C THR A 179 7.73 -23.95 -35.74
N ASP A 180 7.59 -24.64 -34.61
CA ASP A 180 6.33 -25.10 -34.03
C ASP A 180 6.45 -25.17 -32.50
N VAL A 181 5.33 -25.09 -31.78
CA VAL A 181 5.26 -25.13 -30.30
C VAL A 181 5.04 -26.53 -29.73
N ASP A 182 5.03 -27.55 -30.58
CA ASP A 182 4.87 -28.96 -30.19
C ASP A 182 6.15 -29.79 -30.48
N GLY A 183 7.27 -29.11 -30.76
CA GLY A 183 8.54 -29.72 -31.16
C GLY A 183 9.67 -29.62 -30.11
N PRO A 184 10.75 -30.40 -30.27
CA PRO A 184 11.84 -30.46 -29.30
C PRO A 184 12.59 -29.13 -29.12
N ALA A 185 12.63 -28.27 -30.15
CA ALA A 185 13.20 -26.93 -30.05
C ALA A 185 12.38 -26.02 -29.12
N TRP A 186 11.04 -26.16 -29.16
CA TRP A 186 10.15 -25.43 -28.24
C TRP A 186 10.31 -25.94 -26.82
N ASP A 187 10.37 -27.26 -26.61
CA ASP A 187 10.58 -27.83 -25.28
C ASP A 187 11.90 -27.33 -24.66
N ALA A 188 12.99 -27.34 -25.43
CA ALA A 188 14.28 -26.81 -24.99
C ALA A 188 14.22 -25.31 -24.67
N TYR A 189 13.50 -24.52 -25.48
CA TYR A 189 13.25 -23.10 -25.20
C TYR A 189 12.45 -22.90 -23.90
N MET A 190 11.42 -23.70 -23.68
CA MET A 190 10.59 -23.63 -22.47
C MET A 190 11.35 -24.08 -21.22
N ASP A 191 12.24 -25.06 -21.33
CA ASP A 191 13.13 -25.48 -20.23
C ASP A 191 14.11 -24.35 -19.87
N ALA A 192 14.71 -23.70 -20.87
CA ALA A 192 15.57 -22.53 -20.64
C ALA A 192 14.79 -21.36 -20.01
N LEU A 193 13.55 -21.14 -20.46
CA LEU A 193 12.66 -20.13 -19.91
C LEU A 193 12.28 -20.43 -18.45
N ALA A 194 11.99 -21.68 -18.13
CA ALA A 194 11.65 -22.12 -16.78
C ALA A 194 12.83 -22.01 -15.82
N ALA A 195 14.07 -22.12 -16.32
CA ALA A 195 15.29 -21.92 -15.54
C ALA A 195 15.62 -20.43 -15.28
N ASP A 196 15.07 -19.49 -16.06
CA ASP A 196 15.22 -18.05 -15.83
C ASP A 196 14.10 -17.52 -14.94
N THR A 197 14.36 -17.41 -13.63
CA THR A 197 13.38 -16.91 -12.66
C THR A 197 12.88 -15.50 -12.98
N ALA A 198 13.69 -14.62 -13.57
CA ALA A 198 13.24 -13.30 -13.97
C ALA A 198 12.21 -13.38 -15.12
N ALA A 199 12.41 -14.32 -16.04
CA ALA A 199 11.47 -14.60 -17.13
C ALA A 199 10.14 -15.18 -16.60
N VAL A 200 10.21 -16.07 -15.61
CA VAL A 200 9.01 -16.65 -14.95
C VAL A 200 8.20 -15.58 -14.22
N ILE A 201 8.85 -14.67 -13.48
CA ILE A 201 8.18 -13.53 -12.83
C ILE A 201 7.58 -12.61 -13.90
N ALA A 202 8.38 -12.27 -14.93
CA ALA A 202 7.98 -11.43 -16.05
C ALA A 202 6.75 -11.98 -16.77
N PHE A 203 6.58 -13.29 -16.90
CA PHE A 203 5.39 -13.86 -17.54
C PHE A 203 4.10 -13.50 -16.81
N LYS A 204 4.15 -13.38 -15.48
CA LYS A 204 2.97 -13.18 -14.63
C LYS A 204 2.78 -11.72 -14.20
N SER A 205 3.86 -10.96 -14.08
CA SER A 205 3.85 -9.64 -13.47
C SER A 205 4.77 -8.66 -14.20
N PRO A 206 4.34 -7.40 -14.41
CA PRO A 206 2.95 -6.92 -14.27
C PRO A 206 2.02 -7.66 -15.25
N PRO A 207 0.69 -7.61 -15.16
CA PRO A 207 -0.21 -8.33 -16.08
C PRO A 207 0.19 -8.23 -17.58
N PRO A 208 0.36 -9.35 -18.32
CA PRO A 208 0.88 -9.36 -19.70
C PRO A 208 -0.15 -8.99 -20.79
N TRP A 209 -1.32 -8.45 -20.43
CA TRP A 209 -2.34 -8.04 -21.41
C TRP A 209 -2.14 -6.64 -22.00
N LEU A 210 -1.11 -5.89 -21.56
CA LEU A 210 -0.70 -4.62 -22.16
C LEU A 210 0.74 -4.71 -22.66
N ASN A 211 1.00 -4.12 -23.82
CA ASN A 211 2.35 -3.91 -24.32
C ASN A 211 3.00 -2.75 -23.55
N ILE A 212 3.98 -3.06 -22.70
CA ILE A 212 4.68 -2.10 -21.83
C ILE A 212 5.95 -1.53 -22.47
N ALA A 213 6.12 -1.62 -23.80
CA ALA A 213 7.27 -1.06 -24.50
C ALA A 213 7.48 0.43 -24.18
N ALA A 214 8.74 0.85 -24.17
CA ALA A 214 9.10 2.25 -24.06
C ALA A 214 8.58 3.03 -25.26
N ASP A 215 7.89 4.15 -25.01
CA ASP A 215 7.46 5.10 -26.02
C ASP A 215 7.73 6.52 -25.50
N PRO A 216 8.93 7.07 -25.73
CA PRO A 216 9.29 8.41 -25.27
C PRO A 216 8.52 9.52 -26.03
N GLY A 217 7.95 9.22 -27.20
CA GLY A 217 7.18 10.20 -27.99
C GLY A 217 5.76 10.41 -27.47
N HIS A 218 5.19 9.38 -26.82
CA HIS A 218 3.82 9.40 -26.33
C HIS A 218 3.56 10.56 -25.35
N PRO A 219 2.46 11.33 -25.47
CA PRO A 219 2.17 12.48 -24.61
C PRO A 219 2.17 12.16 -23.10
N VAL A 220 1.58 11.03 -22.71
CA VAL A 220 1.57 10.57 -21.31
C VAL A 220 2.99 10.27 -20.82
N SER A 221 3.82 9.61 -21.65
CA SER A 221 5.19 9.26 -21.30
C SER A 221 6.01 10.51 -21.05
N ARG A 222 5.95 11.49 -21.96
CA ARG A 222 6.62 12.81 -21.79
C ARG A 222 6.17 13.52 -20.52
N MET A 223 4.88 13.58 -20.26
CA MET A 223 4.33 14.23 -19.06
C MET A 223 4.83 13.58 -17.76
N LEU A 224 4.86 12.24 -17.72
CA LEU A 224 5.38 11.48 -16.58
C LEU A 224 6.92 11.44 -16.53
N GLY A 225 7.63 11.99 -17.54
CA GLY A 225 9.08 11.87 -17.67
C GLY A 225 9.53 10.42 -17.89
N GLY A 226 8.67 9.59 -18.46
CA GLY A 226 8.89 8.16 -18.66
C GLY A 226 9.99 7.86 -19.68
N CYS A 227 10.45 6.61 -19.67
CA CYS A 227 11.52 6.12 -20.55
C CYS A 227 12.85 6.91 -20.41
N PRO A 228 13.35 7.15 -19.18
CA PRO A 228 14.58 7.90 -18.99
C PRO A 228 15.78 7.12 -19.57
N GLU A 229 16.71 7.84 -20.17
CA GLU A 229 17.97 7.26 -20.64
C GLU A 229 18.73 6.67 -19.44
N GLY A 230 19.11 5.40 -19.54
CA GLY A 230 19.81 4.71 -18.48
C GLY A 230 21.27 5.14 -18.41
N VAL A 231 21.71 5.59 -17.24
CA VAL A 231 23.15 5.68 -16.94
C VAL A 231 23.68 4.27 -16.74
N ALA A 232 24.72 3.90 -17.50
CA ALA A 232 25.35 2.60 -17.35
C ALA A 232 25.83 2.39 -15.91
N VAL A 233 25.53 1.23 -15.34
CA VAL A 233 26.09 0.82 -14.05
C VAL A 233 27.55 0.43 -14.30
N THR A 234 28.49 1.22 -13.77
CA THR A 234 29.94 1.03 -13.97
C THR A 234 30.62 0.22 -12.86
N VAL A 235 29.83 -0.32 -11.92
CA VAL A 235 30.36 -1.13 -10.81
C VAL A 235 30.31 -2.61 -11.13
N ASP A 236 31.31 -3.34 -10.65
CA ASP A 236 31.37 -4.80 -10.79
C ASP A 236 30.24 -5.48 -10.02
N ALA A 237 29.71 -6.55 -10.62
CA ALA A 237 28.73 -7.42 -9.98
C ALA A 237 29.31 -8.05 -8.70
N PRO A 238 28.54 -8.12 -7.60
CA PRO A 238 29.00 -8.75 -6.37
C PRO A 238 29.07 -10.27 -6.55
N ALA A 239 29.92 -10.92 -5.75
CA ALA A 239 30.01 -12.39 -5.74
C ALA A 239 28.71 -13.07 -5.26
N ALA A 240 27.92 -12.37 -4.44
CA ALA A 240 26.59 -12.78 -4.02
C ALA A 240 25.67 -11.55 -3.96
N VAL A 241 24.42 -11.69 -4.41
CA VAL A 241 23.42 -10.62 -4.33
C VAL A 241 23.05 -10.38 -2.86
N PRO A 242 23.18 -9.15 -2.34
CA PRO A 242 22.80 -8.83 -0.97
C PRO A 242 21.31 -9.10 -0.71
N ALA A 243 20.96 -9.47 0.52
CA ALA A 243 19.57 -9.73 0.86
C ALA A 243 18.73 -8.45 0.79
N VAL A 244 17.42 -8.58 0.53
CA VAL A 244 16.49 -7.43 0.48
C VAL A 244 16.55 -6.56 1.74
N THR A 245 16.71 -7.19 2.91
CA THR A 245 16.87 -6.48 4.18
C THR A 245 18.18 -5.68 4.26
N GLU A 246 19.28 -6.22 3.77
CA GLU A 246 20.58 -5.52 3.72
C GLU A 246 20.52 -4.34 2.75
N LEU A 247 19.85 -4.51 1.62
CA LEU A 247 19.62 -3.44 0.66
C LEU A 247 18.76 -2.33 1.26
N SER A 248 17.73 -2.66 2.04
CA SER A 248 16.79 -1.69 2.63
C SER A 248 17.46 -0.66 3.55
N THR A 249 18.50 -1.08 4.28
CA THR A 249 19.33 -0.21 5.14
C THR A 249 20.67 0.13 4.51
N GLY A 250 20.92 -0.35 3.29
CA GLY A 250 22.18 -0.22 2.57
C GLY A 250 22.32 1.11 1.82
N SER A 251 23.45 1.26 1.14
CA SER A 251 23.76 2.45 0.32
C SER A 251 23.29 2.30 -1.12
N ALA A 252 23.19 3.43 -1.84
CA ALA A 252 22.96 3.47 -3.28
C ALA A 252 23.95 2.58 -4.07
N ALA A 253 25.22 2.52 -3.64
CA ALA A 253 26.24 1.69 -4.26
C ALA A 253 25.94 0.19 -4.13
N LEU A 254 25.32 -0.24 -3.03
CA LEU A 254 24.93 -1.64 -2.83
C LEU A 254 23.80 -2.03 -3.80
N ARG A 255 22.82 -1.14 -4.00
CA ARG A 255 21.76 -1.29 -5.00
C ARG A 255 22.32 -1.39 -6.42
N ASP A 256 23.27 -0.51 -6.77
CA ASP A 256 23.84 -0.49 -8.11
C ASP A 256 24.71 -1.74 -8.37
N LYS A 257 25.44 -2.24 -7.35
CA LYS A 257 26.12 -3.55 -7.40
C LYS A 257 25.12 -4.69 -7.61
N ALA A 258 24.03 -4.75 -6.83
CA ALA A 258 23.01 -5.77 -7.03
C ALA A 258 22.42 -5.72 -8.44
N THR A 259 22.19 -4.51 -8.97
CA THR A 259 21.71 -4.31 -10.35
C THR A 259 22.69 -4.88 -11.39
N ALA A 260 24.00 -4.72 -11.17
CA ALA A 260 25.05 -5.24 -12.05
C ALA A 260 25.08 -6.79 -12.12
N ALA A 261 24.54 -7.50 -11.13
CA ALA A 261 24.44 -8.97 -11.16
C ALA A 261 23.45 -9.49 -12.23
N GLY A 262 22.57 -8.63 -12.75
CA GLY A 262 21.63 -8.95 -13.81
C GLY A 262 20.31 -9.56 -13.32
N ALA A 263 19.30 -9.52 -14.20
CA ALA A 263 17.93 -9.86 -13.84
C ALA A 263 17.74 -11.29 -13.32
N PRO A 264 18.27 -12.36 -13.96
CA PRO A 264 18.06 -13.74 -13.47
C PRO A 264 18.61 -13.93 -12.06
N VAL A 265 19.86 -13.53 -11.82
CA VAL A 265 20.56 -13.73 -10.54
C VAL A 265 19.89 -12.98 -9.40
N VAL A 266 19.43 -11.74 -9.65
CA VAL A 266 18.68 -10.98 -8.63
C VAL A 266 17.30 -11.56 -8.40
N ALA A 267 16.60 -11.99 -9.45
CA ALA A 267 15.29 -12.62 -9.31
C ALA A 267 15.38 -13.92 -8.50
N ASP A 268 16.38 -14.75 -8.73
CA ASP A 268 16.68 -15.94 -7.93
C ASP A 268 16.93 -15.60 -6.46
N ALA A 269 17.74 -14.57 -6.19
CA ALA A 269 18.04 -14.16 -4.83
C ALA A 269 16.80 -13.61 -4.10
N PHE A 270 15.87 -12.97 -4.83
CA PHE A 270 14.72 -12.28 -4.23
C PHE A 270 13.43 -13.11 -4.21
N ILE A 271 13.31 -14.17 -5.00
CA ILE A 271 12.04 -14.89 -5.22
C ILE A 271 11.36 -15.32 -3.92
N GLY A 272 12.13 -15.84 -2.95
CA GLY A 272 11.59 -16.25 -1.65
C GLY A 272 10.98 -15.09 -0.87
N SER A 273 11.66 -13.93 -0.84
CA SER A 273 11.15 -12.73 -0.17
C SER A 273 9.93 -12.15 -0.90
N LEU A 274 9.96 -12.12 -2.24
CA LEU A 274 8.85 -11.62 -3.06
C LEU A 274 7.60 -12.49 -2.86
N GLN A 275 7.74 -13.82 -2.91
CA GLN A 275 6.65 -14.77 -2.67
C GLN A 275 6.08 -14.62 -1.26
N HIS A 276 6.93 -14.48 -0.24
CA HIS A 276 6.49 -14.25 1.13
C HIS A 276 5.66 -12.96 1.24
N ASN A 277 6.17 -11.84 0.72
CA ASN A 277 5.52 -10.54 0.80
C ASN A 277 4.20 -10.50 0.00
N VAL A 278 4.17 -11.11 -1.19
CA VAL A 278 2.95 -11.25 -2.00
C VAL A 278 1.91 -12.12 -1.30
N THR A 279 2.33 -13.21 -0.64
CA THR A 279 1.42 -14.06 0.14
C THR A 279 0.82 -13.30 1.33
N ALA A 280 1.61 -12.45 1.99
CA ALA A 280 1.11 -11.57 3.03
C ALA A 280 0.14 -10.51 2.47
N ALA A 281 0.46 -9.90 1.33
CA ALA A 281 -0.38 -8.93 0.64
C ALA A 281 -1.71 -9.55 0.18
N ALA A 282 -1.72 -10.80 -0.27
CA ALA A 282 -2.93 -11.54 -0.64
C ALA A 282 -3.94 -11.68 0.51
N ARG A 283 -3.51 -11.54 1.77
CA ARG A 283 -4.36 -11.57 2.98
C ARG A 283 -4.76 -10.18 3.48
N SER A 284 -4.35 -9.13 2.77
CA SER A 284 -4.63 -7.72 3.07
C SER A 284 -5.90 -7.23 2.37
N GLN A 285 -6.21 -5.93 2.52
CA GLN A 285 -7.32 -5.29 1.79
C GLN A 285 -7.03 -5.12 0.29
N ILE A 286 -5.78 -5.34 -0.14
CA ILE A 286 -5.36 -5.33 -1.55
C ILE A 286 -4.84 -6.74 -1.88
N PRO A 287 -5.74 -7.71 -2.10
CA PRO A 287 -5.36 -9.12 -2.20
C PRO A 287 -4.72 -9.51 -3.55
N SER A 288 -4.71 -8.64 -4.56
CA SER A 288 -4.15 -8.95 -5.88
C SER A 288 -3.68 -7.69 -6.63
N LEU A 289 -2.94 -7.89 -7.72
CA LEU A 289 -2.48 -6.82 -8.63
C LEU A 289 -3.63 -6.05 -9.30
N VAL A 290 -4.83 -6.62 -9.39
CA VAL A 290 -6.02 -6.02 -10.01
C VAL A 290 -7.09 -5.57 -9.02
N ALA A 291 -6.85 -5.79 -7.72
CA ALA A 291 -7.70 -5.24 -6.68
C ALA A 291 -7.61 -3.71 -6.68
N GLY A 292 -8.75 -3.02 -6.63
CA GLY A 292 -8.78 -1.58 -6.43
C GLY A 292 -8.30 -1.16 -5.04
N SER A 293 -8.13 0.14 -4.86
CA SER A 293 -7.76 0.74 -3.58
C SER A 293 -8.92 0.57 -2.57
N SER A 294 -8.60 0.28 -1.31
CA SER A 294 -9.61 0.12 -0.25
C SER A 294 -10.38 1.43 0.02
N PRO A 295 -11.70 1.37 0.29
CA PRO A 295 -12.46 2.55 0.74
C PRO A 295 -12.03 3.01 2.14
N TYR A 296 -11.38 2.17 2.93
CA TYR A 296 -10.89 2.47 4.28
C TYR A 296 -9.39 2.17 4.36
N PRO A 297 -8.54 2.99 3.70
CA PRO A 297 -7.12 2.71 3.58
C PRO A 297 -6.44 2.69 4.95
N SER A 298 -5.53 1.74 5.13
CA SER A 298 -4.78 1.53 6.36
C SER A 298 -3.27 1.59 6.11
N PRO A 299 -2.44 1.82 7.14
CA PRO A 299 -0.99 1.74 6.99
C PRO A 299 -0.50 0.38 6.46
N ALA A 300 -1.18 -0.72 6.80
CA ALA A 300 -0.85 -2.06 6.31
C ALA A 300 -0.96 -2.17 4.78
N ASP A 301 -1.78 -1.33 4.15
CA ASP A 301 -1.91 -1.28 2.69
C ASP A 301 -0.60 -0.81 2.03
N ALA A 302 0.22 0.00 2.71
CA ALA A 302 1.52 0.41 2.18
C ALA A 302 2.47 -0.79 2.00
N ALA A 303 2.46 -1.74 2.94
CA ALA A 303 3.24 -2.96 2.83
C ALA A 303 2.72 -3.86 1.70
N ALA A 304 1.39 -3.98 1.57
CA ALA A 304 0.78 -4.74 0.47
C ALA A 304 1.11 -4.11 -0.90
N MET A 305 1.01 -2.79 -1.03
CA MET A 305 1.37 -2.06 -2.24
C MET A 305 2.86 -2.24 -2.57
N GLN A 306 3.75 -2.14 -1.58
CA GLN A 306 5.17 -2.38 -1.80
C GLN A 306 5.43 -3.77 -2.39
N ALA A 307 4.78 -4.81 -1.86
CA ALA A 307 4.91 -6.17 -2.37
C ALA A 307 4.46 -6.28 -3.84
N TRP A 308 3.30 -5.72 -4.17
CA TRP A 308 2.74 -5.73 -5.52
C TRP A 308 3.59 -4.93 -6.52
N TYR A 309 4.08 -3.76 -6.13
CA TYR A 309 4.95 -2.95 -7.00
C TYR A 309 6.36 -3.54 -7.12
N ALA A 310 6.89 -4.20 -6.09
CA ALA A 310 8.16 -4.91 -6.16
C ALA A 310 8.13 -6.05 -7.17
N VAL A 311 7.10 -6.93 -7.12
CA VAL A 311 6.96 -8.02 -8.09
C VAL A 311 6.73 -7.50 -9.51
N SER A 312 5.93 -6.44 -9.68
CA SER A 312 5.73 -5.77 -10.97
C SER A 312 7.03 -5.14 -11.50
N ALA A 313 7.87 -4.54 -10.66
CA ALA A 313 9.13 -3.94 -11.09
C ALA A 313 10.16 -5.00 -11.49
N VAL A 314 10.29 -6.07 -10.71
CA VAL A 314 11.19 -7.21 -11.03
C VAL A 314 10.74 -7.89 -12.32
N GLY A 315 9.43 -8.10 -12.50
CA GLY A 315 8.91 -8.67 -13.73
C GLY A 315 9.06 -7.75 -14.95
N ALA A 316 8.88 -6.42 -14.79
CA ALA A 316 9.20 -5.46 -15.84
C ALA A 316 10.70 -5.46 -16.21
N TRP A 317 11.60 -5.66 -15.23
CA TRP A 317 13.02 -5.86 -15.50
C TRP A 317 13.30 -7.19 -16.23
N GLY A 318 12.62 -8.27 -15.86
CA GLY A 318 12.66 -9.52 -16.60
C GLY A 318 12.20 -9.36 -18.06
N ARG A 319 11.23 -8.49 -18.35
CA ARG A 319 10.79 -8.18 -19.73
C ARG A 319 11.78 -7.35 -20.53
N HIS A 320 12.26 -6.26 -19.95
CA HIS A 320 13.02 -5.27 -20.70
C HIS A 320 14.54 -5.50 -20.63
N ARG A 321 15.02 -6.17 -19.57
CA ARG A 321 16.44 -6.44 -19.31
C ARG A 321 17.35 -5.21 -19.37
N THR A 322 16.80 -4.01 -19.14
CA THR A 322 17.58 -2.75 -19.13
C THR A 322 18.10 -2.41 -17.74
N VAL A 323 19.21 -1.66 -17.70
CA VAL A 323 19.82 -1.17 -16.45
C VAL A 323 18.86 -0.30 -15.64
N THR A 324 18.11 0.59 -16.32
CA THR A 324 17.10 1.46 -15.67
C THR A 324 16.04 0.64 -14.94
N ASN A 325 15.47 -0.36 -15.60
CA ASN A 325 14.48 -1.25 -14.98
C ASN A 325 15.11 -2.07 -13.84
N GLY A 326 16.39 -2.43 -13.94
CA GLY A 326 17.11 -3.10 -12.86
C GLY A 326 17.29 -2.25 -11.61
N ARG A 327 17.71 -0.98 -11.75
CA ARG A 327 17.82 -0.06 -10.61
C ARG A 327 16.46 0.13 -9.93
N ILE A 328 15.38 0.26 -10.72
CA ILE A 328 14.01 0.37 -10.22
C ILE A 328 13.53 -0.92 -9.56
N ALA A 329 13.82 -2.09 -10.11
CA ALA A 329 13.42 -3.38 -9.55
C ALA A 329 14.10 -3.65 -8.20
N VAL A 330 15.41 -3.45 -8.12
CA VAL A 330 16.17 -3.59 -6.87
C VAL A 330 15.67 -2.58 -5.84
N ALA A 331 15.47 -1.32 -6.24
CA ALA A 331 14.94 -0.29 -5.36
C ALA A 331 13.52 -0.61 -4.87
N ALA A 332 12.61 -1.06 -5.74
CA ALA A 332 11.24 -1.38 -5.37
C ALA A 332 11.19 -2.54 -4.36
N ALA A 333 11.98 -3.60 -4.59
CA ALA A 333 12.08 -4.74 -3.68
C ALA A 333 12.62 -4.33 -2.30
N ALA A 334 13.61 -3.42 -2.26
CA ALA A 334 14.27 -2.97 -1.04
C ALA A 334 13.71 -1.67 -0.45
N ALA A 335 12.61 -1.13 -0.99
CA ALA A 335 12.07 0.16 -0.60
C ALA A 335 11.51 0.12 0.82
N VAL A 336 11.86 1.12 1.64
CA VAL A 336 11.22 1.32 2.94
C VAL A 336 9.89 2.04 2.72
N PRO A 337 8.75 1.49 3.20
CA PRO A 337 7.44 2.08 2.97
C PRO A 337 7.14 3.22 3.96
N PHE A 338 6.68 4.34 3.40
CA PHE A 338 6.18 5.52 4.10
C PHE A 338 4.74 5.76 3.69
N TRP A 339 3.84 5.87 4.67
CA TRP A 339 2.41 5.99 4.40
C TRP A 339 1.91 7.40 4.68
N LEU A 340 1.32 8.01 3.64
CA LEU A 340 0.62 9.28 3.72
C LEU A 340 -0.89 9.06 3.95
N PRO A 341 -1.45 9.50 5.09
CA PRO A 341 -2.85 9.32 5.44
C PRO A 341 -3.84 10.06 4.51
N PRO A 342 -5.13 9.67 4.53
CA PRO A 342 -6.20 10.36 3.80
C PRO A 342 -6.23 11.87 4.10
N GLY A 343 -6.53 12.70 3.10
CA GLY A 343 -6.54 14.16 3.22
C GLY A 343 -5.17 14.83 3.25
N HIS A 344 -4.07 14.06 3.35
CA HIS A 344 -2.71 14.59 3.40
C HIS A 344 -1.95 14.48 2.07
N THR A 345 -2.27 13.52 1.19
CA THR A 345 -1.55 13.27 -0.07
C THR A 345 -1.29 14.55 -0.87
N MET A 346 -2.34 15.16 -1.43
CA MET A 346 -2.15 16.37 -2.24
C MET A 346 -1.79 17.59 -1.41
N ALA A 347 -2.15 17.65 -0.13
CA ALA A 347 -1.70 18.73 0.71
C ALA A 347 -0.16 18.78 0.70
N TYR A 348 0.51 17.64 0.86
CA TYR A 348 1.97 17.54 0.82
C TYR A 348 2.51 17.74 -0.60
N LEU A 349 1.99 17.00 -1.58
CA LEU A 349 2.51 17.05 -2.94
C LEU A 349 2.38 18.44 -3.58
N ASP A 350 1.27 19.15 -3.37
CA ASP A 350 1.01 20.50 -3.91
C ASP A 350 1.56 21.64 -3.02
N SER A 351 2.42 21.32 -2.05
CA SER A 351 3.12 22.32 -1.25
C SER A 351 3.93 23.26 -2.14
N GLU A 352 4.19 24.46 -1.63
CA GLU A 352 5.00 25.46 -2.32
C GLU A 352 6.34 24.84 -2.77
N PRO A 353 6.75 25.02 -4.05
CA PRO A 353 7.98 24.43 -4.55
C PRO A 353 9.18 24.78 -3.66
N LEU A 354 10.01 23.78 -3.37
CA LEU A 354 11.24 24.00 -2.62
C LEU A 354 12.21 24.90 -3.40
N SER A 355 12.95 25.73 -2.68
CA SER A 355 14.06 26.50 -3.27
C SER A 355 15.19 25.56 -3.70
N GLY A 356 16.07 26.02 -4.60
CA GLY A 356 17.26 25.23 -4.99
C GLY A 356 18.13 24.83 -3.80
N GLU A 357 18.35 25.74 -2.86
CA GLU A 357 19.05 25.46 -1.59
C GLU A 357 18.36 24.35 -0.78
N ASP A 358 17.03 24.36 -0.72
CA ASP A 358 16.27 23.33 0.00
C ASP A 358 16.36 21.96 -0.66
N VAL A 359 16.40 21.91 -1.99
CA VAL A 359 16.62 20.66 -2.73
C VAL A 359 18.05 20.15 -2.52
N GLU A 360 19.05 21.04 -2.46
CA GLU A 360 20.44 20.67 -2.20
C GLU A 360 20.70 20.19 -0.76
N ASP A 361 19.91 20.68 0.20
CA ASP A 361 19.93 20.25 1.60
C ASP A 361 19.14 18.96 1.85
N LEU A 362 18.25 18.59 0.93
CA LEU A 362 17.38 17.41 1.07
C LEU A 362 18.22 16.12 1.12
N ARG A 363 18.09 15.38 2.23
CA ARG A 363 18.71 14.05 2.40
C ARG A 363 17.63 13.02 2.66
N MET A 364 17.58 12.00 1.80
CA MET A 364 16.67 10.87 1.94
C MET A 364 17.08 10.04 3.17
N PRO A 365 16.12 9.53 3.95
CA PRO A 365 16.41 8.72 5.14
C PRO A 365 16.94 7.32 4.81
N PHE A 366 16.63 6.82 3.60
CA PHE A 366 17.09 5.55 3.07
C PHE A 366 17.48 5.69 1.60
N ALA A 367 18.30 4.78 1.09
CA ALA A 367 18.73 4.80 -0.32
C ALA A 367 17.58 4.57 -1.31
N GLN A 368 16.50 3.94 -0.86
CA GLN A 368 15.25 3.80 -1.60
C GLN A 368 14.06 3.89 -0.65
N VAL A 369 13.08 4.71 -1.03
CA VAL A 369 11.89 4.99 -0.23
C VAL A 369 10.66 4.87 -1.11
N LEU A 370 9.64 4.17 -0.64
CA LEU A 370 8.33 4.14 -1.28
C LEU A 370 7.36 5.01 -0.48
N VAL A 371 6.94 6.14 -1.04
CA VAL A 371 5.92 6.98 -0.44
C VAL A 371 4.56 6.56 -0.99
N THR A 372 3.78 5.83 -0.20
CA THR A 372 2.44 5.33 -0.55
C THR A 372 1.37 6.30 -0.11
N PHE A 373 0.35 6.47 -0.95
CA PHE A 373 -0.75 7.39 -0.73
C PHE A 373 -2.02 6.62 -0.34
N ALA A 374 -2.61 6.94 0.81
CA ALA A 374 -3.92 6.40 1.18
C ALA A 374 -5.01 6.84 0.20
N GLU A 375 -4.88 8.05 -0.36
CA GLU A 375 -5.70 8.57 -1.46
C GLU A 375 -4.81 8.75 -2.69
N PRO A 376 -4.86 7.83 -3.67
CA PRO A 376 -4.05 7.91 -4.89
C PRO A 376 -4.29 9.21 -5.66
N ALA A 377 -3.21 9.84 -6.13
CA ALA A 377 -3.32 11.01 -6.99
C ALA A 377 -3.81 10.57 -8.37
N ARG A 378 -4.83 11.25 -8.93
CA ARG A 378 -5.41 10.87 -10.21
C ARG A 378 -4.78 11.61 -11.38
N LEU A 379 -4.25 10.86 -12.33
CA LEU A 379 -3.97 11.34 -13.66
C LEU A 379 -5.24 11.25 -14.51
N PRO A 380 -5.80 12.36 -15.01
CA PRO A 380 -7.00 12.32 -15.84
C PRO A 380 -6.70 11.66 -17.20
N ALA A 381 -7.73 11.08 -17.81
CA ALA A 381 -7.65 10.65 -19.20
C ALA A 381 -7.37 11.86 -20.10
N ILE A 382 -6.47 11.67 -21.07
CA ILE A 382 -5.99 12.71 -21.99
C ILE A 382 -6.68 12.57 -23.34
N ASP A 383 -6.89 11.33 -23.79
CA ASP A 383 -7.53 11.02 -25.05
C ASP A 383 -8.50 9.83 -24.89
N ASN A 384 -9.77 10.15 -24.63
CA ASN A 384 -10.83 9.16 -24.48
C ASN A 384 -11.25 8.49 -25.82
N GLY A 385 -10.68 8.91 -26.96
CA GLY A 385 -10.94 8.31 -28.27
C GLY A 385 -10.10 7.05 -28.50
N VAL A 386 -8.89 7.04 -27.96
CA VAL A 386 -7.97 5.90 -28.03
C VAL A 386 -8.55 4.71 -27.27
N LEU A 387 -8.57 3.52 -27.91
CA LEU A 387 -9.11 2.26 -27.36
C LEU A 387 -10.58 2.27 -26.92
N ARG A 388 -11.37 3.31 -27.23
CA ARG A 388 -12.76 3.48 -26.75
C ARG A 388 -13.68 2.31 -27.10
N ASP A 389 -13.65 1.88 -28.35
CA ASP A 389 -14.51 0.82 -28.89
C ASP A 389 -13.80 -0.55 -28.96
N ASP A 390 -12.60 -0.65 -28.38
CA ASP A 390 -11.80 -1.85 -28.42
C ASP A 390 -12.44 -2.98 -27.61
N ALA A 391 -12.87 -4.04 -28.31
CA ALA A 391 -13.50 -5.21 -27.69
C ALA A 391 -12.59 -5.90 -26.67
N ARG A 392 -11.26 -5.81 -26.84
CA ARG A 392 -10.27 -6.43 -25.96
C ARG A 392 -10.24 -5.76 -24.60
N MET A 393 -10.39 -4.43 -24.57
CA MET A 393 -10.46 -3.67 -23.32
C MET A 393 -11.71 -4.03 -22.51
N ARG A 394 -12.86 -4.23 -23.19
CA ARG A 394 -14.10 -4.72 -22.55
C ARG A 394 -13.94 -6.13 -21.99
N TRP A 395 -13.23 -7.00 -22.72
CA TRP A 395 -12.92 -8.35 -22.27
C TRP A 395 -12.02 -8.35 -21.03
N ILE A 396 -10.95 -7.54 -21.02
CA ILE A 396 -10.06 -7.40 -19.87
C ILE A 396 -10.86 -6.89 -18.64
N ASP A 397 -11.74 -5.90 -18.82
CA ASP A 397 -12.59 -5.40 -17.73
C ASP A 397 -13.53 -6.47 -17.16
N HIS A 398 -14.07 -7.34 -18.02
CA HIS A 398 -14.89 -8.46 -17.60
C HIS A 398 -14.08 -9.46 -16.77
N LEU A 399 -12.89 -9.84 -17.23
CA LEU A 399 -12.01 -10.76 -16.50
C LEU A 399 -11.64 -10.21 -15.12
N VAL A 400 -11.20 -8.95 -15.08
CA VAL A 400 -10.88 -8.24 -13.83
C VAL A 400 -12.10 -8.13 -12.91
N GLY A 401 -13.28 -7.84 -13.46
CA GLY A 401 -14.52 -7.66 -12.72
C GLY A 401 -15.17 -8.95 -12.22
N SER A 402 -14.82 -10.11 -12.79
CA SER A 402 -15.40 -11.41 -12.45
C SER A 402 -15.04 -11.92 -11.04
N GLY A 403 -14.12 -11.23 -10.34
CA GLY A 403 -13.71 -11.56 -8.97
C GLY A 403 -12.94 -12.88 -8.84
N ARG A 404 -12.60 -13.52 -9.95
CA ARG A 404 -11.74 -14.72 -9.98
C ARG A 404 -10.28 -14.31 -9.76
N GLU A 405 -9.47 -15.25 -9.27
CA GLU A 405 -8.01 -15.14 -9.34
C GLU A 405 -7.61 -14.76 -10.77
N LEU A 406 -6.56 -13.96 -10.92
CA LEU A 406 -6.08 -13.55 -12.24
C LEU A 406 -5.89 -14.79 -13.12
N PRO A 407 -6.41 -14.79 -14.35
CA PRO A 407 -6.14 -15.85 -15.32
C PRO A 407 -4.63 -16.07 -15.47
N ASP A 408 -4.21 -17.26 -15.88
CA ASP A 408 -2.79 -17.48 -16.16
C ASP A 408 -2.31 -16.53 -17.26
N GLY A 409 -1.01 -16.19 -17.25
CA GLY A 409 -0.42 -15.22 -18.18
C GLY A 409 -0.70 -15.57 -19.65
N ARG A 410 -0.77 -16.87 -19.99
CA ARG A 410 -1.15 -17.35 -21.33
C ARG A 410 -2.56 -16.90 -21.71
N GLU A 411 -3.54 -17.09 -20.82
CA GLU A 411 -4.95 -16.76 -21.08
C GLU A 411 -5.14 -15.25 -21.25
N MET A 412 -4.43 -14.47 -20.42
CA MET A 412 -4.42 -13.01 -20.49
C MET A 412 -3.92 -12.51 -21.85
N MET A 413 -2.82 -13.08 -22.35
CA MET A 413 -2.28 -12.69 -23.67
C MET A 413 -3.20 -13.07 -24.82
N ILE A 414 -3.81 -14.26 -24.79
CA ILE A 414 -4.70 -14.67 -25.88
C ILE A 414 -5.92 -13.75 -25.94
N GLY A 415 -6.54 -13.46 -24.78
CA GLY A 415 -7.68 -12.54 -24.71
C GLY A 415 -7.32 -11.12 -25.16
N ALA A 416 -6.16 -10.63 -24.72
CA ALA A 416 -5.70 -9.28 -25.03
C ALA A 416 -5.19 -9.09 -26.47
N THR A 417 -4.88 -10.17 -27.17
CA THR A 417 -4.52 -10.15 -28.60
C THR A 417 -5.70 -10.47 -29.51
N ASN A 418 -6.91 -10.63 -28.96
CA ASN A 418 -8.08 -11.11 -29.70
C ASN A 418 -7.76 -12.39 -30.48
N ASN A 419 -7.30 -13.44 -29.78
CA ASN A 419 -6.88 -14.70 -30.39
C ASN A 419 -5.74 -14.52 -31.41
N PHE A 420 -4.75 -13.68 -31.07
CA PHE A 420 -3.61 -13.35 -31.92
C PHE A 420 -3.94 -12.65 -33.24
N GLN A 421 -5.15 -12.15 -33.40
CA GLN A 421 -5.56 -11.39 -34.59
C GLN A 421 -5.12 -9.93 -34.50
N SER A 422 -4.65 -9.47 -33.34
CA SER A 422 -4.24 -8.07 -33.12
C SER A 422 -3.09 -7.99 -32.10
N PRO A 423 -2.17 -7.01 -32.25
CA PRO A 423 -1.10 -6.79 -31.28
C PRO A 423 -1.67 -6.32 -29.94
N LEU A 424 -1.04 -6.63 -28.81
CA LEU A 424 -1.50 -6.16 -27.49
C LEU A 424 -1.76 -4.64 -27.46
N PRO A 425 -2.82 -4.16 -26.77
CA PRO A 425 -3.01 -2.73 -26.53
C PRO A 425 -1.78 -2.12 -25.87
N ALA A 426 -1.35 -0.93 -26.30
CA ALA A 426 -0.20 -0.28 -25.71
C ALA A 426 -0.54 0.24 -24.30
N PHE A 427 0.42 0.12 -23.38
CA PHE A 427 0.31 0.61 -22.01
C PHE A 427 0.01 2.12 -21.99
N TRP A 428 0.74 2.90 -22.79
CA TRP A 428 0.59 4.34 -22.82
C TRP A 428 -0.77 4.79 -23.37
N ASP A 429 -1.30 4.08 -24.37
CA ASP A 429 -2.66 4.28 -24.90
C ASP A 429 -3.71 3.97 -23.83
N ALA A 430 -3.54 2.88 -23.07
CA ALA A 430 -4.45 2.53 -21.97
C ALA A 430 -4.46 3.61 -20.87
N VAL A 431 -3.31 4.19 -20.52
CA VAL A 431 -3.22 5.32 -19.58
C VAL A 431 -3.83 6.60 -20.18
N ALA A 432 -3.60 6.88 -21.46
CA ALA A 432 -4.22 8.04 -22.13
C ALA A 432 -5.75 7.96 -22.14
N ALA A 433 -6.29 6.77 -22.43
CA ALA A 433 -7.71 6.51 -22.55
C ALA A 433 -8.45 6.51 -21.22
N ARG A 434 -7.83 5.99 -20.15
CA ARG A 434 -8.49 5.77 -18.86
C ARG A 434 -8.00 6.68 -17.74
N GLY A 435 -6.89 7.37 -17.97
CA GLY A 435 -6.12 7.96 -16.89
C GLY A 435 -5.41 6.89 -16.06
N ALA A 436 -4.94 7.30 -14.89
CA ALA A 436 -4.21 6.44 -13.97
C ALA A 436 -4.40 6.90 -12.52
N HIS A 437 -4.30 5.96 -11.59
CA HIS A 437 -4.10 6.23 -10.18
C HIS A 437 -2.60 6.09 -9.88
N ILE A 438 -1.98 7.17 -9.39
CA ILE A 438 -0.64 7.14 -8.82
C ILE A 438 -0.81 6.75 -7.36
N GLU A 439 -0.56 5.48 -7.03
CA GLU A 439 -0.77 4.94 -5.67
C GLU A 439 0.46 5.14 -4.79
N ALA A 440 1.65 5.28 -5.39
CA ALA A 440 2.90 5.59 -4.69
C ALA A 440 3.95 6.23 -5.61
N VAL A 441 5.00 6.78 -4.99
CA VAL A 441 6.22 7.22 -5.68
C VAL A 441 7.42 6.50 -5.07
N LEU A 442 8.18 5.81 -5.90
CA LEU A 442 9.45 5.19 -5.53
C LEU A 442 10.57 6.21 -5.75
N LEU A 443 11.22 6.62 -4.67
CA LEU A 443 12.29 7.62 -4.67
C LEU A 443 13.62 6.93 -4.42
N LEU A 444 14.63 7.27 -5.22
CA LEU A 444 15.98 6.77 -5.08
C LEU A 444 16.89 7.88 -4.58
N ALA A 445 17.84 7.52 -3.72
CA ALA A 445 18.93 8.39 -3.33
C ALA A 445 20.24 8.00 -4.01
N ASP A 446 21.11 8.98 -4.19
CA ASP A 446 22.50 8.78 -4.58
C ASP A 446 23.37 8.31 -3.39
N ALA A 447 24.68 8.15 -3.62
CA ALA A 447 25.63 7.72 -2.59
C ALA A 447 25.78 8.70 -1.41
N HIS A 448 25.37 9.96 -1.58
CA HIS A 448 25.38 11.00 -0.57
C HIS A 448 24.01 11.21 0.09
N GLY A 449 23.03 10.39 -0.24
CA GLY A 449 21.66 10.50 0.24
C GLY A 449 20.86 11.62 -0.41
N ARG A 450 21.35 12.26 -1.49
CA ARG A 450 20.59 13.25 -2.25
C ARG A 450 19.57 12.55 -3.14
N LEU A 451 18.48 13.24 -3.45
CA LEU A 451 17.46 12.72 -4.35
C LEU A 451 18.03 12.54 -5.77
N ASP A 452 17.99 11.32 -6.28
CA ASP A 452 18.43 10.97 -7.64
C ASP A 452 17.46 11.58 -8.69
N ASP A 453 17.92 11.69 -9.93
CA ASP A 453 17.04 12.05 -11.05
C ASP A 453 16.13 10.89 -11.45
N LEU A 454 16.62 9.65 -11.34
CA LEU A 454 15.82 8.45 -11.60
C LEU A 454 14.87 8.16 -10.44
N PHE A 455 13.59 7.98 -10.74
CA PHE A 455 12.57 7.56 -9.79
C PHE A 455 11.51 6.66 -10.47
N GLY A 456 10.55 6.13 -9.71
CA GLY A 456 9.48 5.28 -10.24
C GLY A 456 8.07 5.78 -9.89
N TRP A 457 7.21 5.94 -10.90
CA TRP A 457 5.77 6.09 -10.66
C TRP A 457 5.13 4.73 -10.43
N CYS A 458 4.45 4.55 -9.30
CA CYS A 458 3.67 3.35 -9.04
C CYS A 458 2.23 3.59 -9.50
N VAL A 459 1.91 3.05 -10.68
CA VAL A 459 0.71 3.34 -11.46
C VAL A 459 -0.26 2.18 -11.42
N ALA A 460 -1.55 2.45 -11.18
CA ALA A 460 -2.64 1.52 -11.40
C ALA A 460 -3.62 2.11 -12.43
N ILE A 461 -3.96 1.33 -13.47
CA ILE A 461 -4.91 1.78 -14.50
C ILE A 461 -6.31 1.34 -14.06
N PRO A 462 -7.29 2.26 -13.93
CA PRO A 462 -8.64 1.88 -13.51
C PRO A 462 -9.32 0.95 -14.53
N SER A 463 -10.05 -0.04 -14.03
CA SER A 463 -11.00 -0.82 -14.83
C SER A 463 -12.31 -0.05 -15.02
N ALA A 464 -13.08 -0.36 -16.06
CA ALA A 464 -14.47 0.08 -16.14
C ALA A 464 -15.34 -0.54 -15.03
N THR A 465 -14.91 -1.67 -14.47
CA THR A 465 -15.56 -2.29 -13.31
C THR A 465 -15.18 -1.55 -12.02
N ALA A 466 -16.19 -1.12 -11.28
CA ALA A 466 -16.00 -0.41 -10.02
C ALA A 466 -15.17 -1.22 -9.02
N GLY A 467 -14.19 -0.56 -8.40
CA GLY A 467 -13.35 -1.18 -7.36
C GLY A 467 -12.24 -2.11 -7.89
N ALA A 468 -11.96 -2.09 -9.19
CA ALA A 468 -10.91 -2.91 -9.79
C ALA A 468 -9.96 -2.10 -10.69
N THR A 469 -8.77 -2.64 -10.92
CA THR A 469 -7.72 -2.06 -11.78
C THR A 469 -7.28 -3.08 -12.81
N LEU A 470 -6.76 -2.63 -13.95
CA LEU A 470 -6.17 -3.51 -14.96
C LEU A 470 -4.83 -4.11 -14.51
N GLY A 471 -4.31 -3.68 -13.37
CA GLY A 471 -2.98 -4.07 -12.90
C GLY A 471 -2.25 -2.91 -12.26
N ARG A 472 -1.02 -3.21 -11.83
CA ARG A 472 -0.08 -2.29 -11.22
C ARG A 472 1.26 -2.36 -11.94
N TRP A 473 1.76 -1.20 -12.36
CA TRP A 473 3.02 -1.05 -13.08
C TRP A 473 3.91 -0.04 -12.35
N VAL A 474 5.22 -0.27 -12.37
CA VAL A 474 6.20 0.74 -11.98
C VAL A 474 6.78 1.33 -13.26
N VAL A 475 6.59 2.63 -13.47
CA VAL A 475 7.10 3.35 -14.64
C VAL A 475 8.37 4.08 -14.23
N PRO A 476 9.56 3.67 -14.72
CA PRO A 476 10.79 4.43 -14.54
C PRO A 476 10.64 5.82 -15.17
N ALA A 477 11.04 6.86 -14.44
CA ALA A 477 10.91 8.24 -14.85
C ALA A 477 12.11 9.09 -14.42
N SER A 478 12.33 10.19 -15.13
CA SER A 478 13.32 11.21 -14.80
C SER A 478 12.65 12.44 -14.18
N ARG A 479 13.19 12.90 -13.05
CA ARG A 479 12.70 14.07 -12.32
C ARG A 479 12.92 15.36 -13.11
N SER A 480 14.00 15.45 -13.87
CA SER A 480 14.30 16.59 -14.75
C SER A 480 13.43 16.61 -16.01
N ALA A 481 12.93 15.45 -16.47
CA ALA A 481 12.10 15.34 -17.66
C ALA A 481 10.58 15.41 -17.39
N THR A 482 10.12 15.09 -16.18
CA THR A 482 8.68 15.08 -15.86
C THR A 482 8.10 16.48 -15.64
N SER A 483 6.86 16.70 -16.11
CA SER A 483 6.07 17.90 -15.81
C SER A 483 5.67 18.02 -14.32
N TYR A 484 5.94 16.98 -13.52
CA TYR A 484 5.56 16.89 -12.11
C TYR A 484 6.75 16.94 -11.14
N ALA A 485 7.90 17.48 -11.58
CA ALA A 485 9.15 17.48 -10.81
C ALA A 485 8.98 18.01 -9.36
N ASN A 486 8.16 19.05 -9.18
CA ASN A 486 7.87 19.64 -7.87
C ASN A 486 7.11 18.66 -6.95
N LEU A 487 6.18 17.86 -7.48
CA LEU A 487 5.43 16.89 -6.69
C LEU A 487 6.36 15.77 -6.20
N VAL A 488 7.27 15.29 -7.06
CA VAL A 488 8.27 14.27 -6.71
C VAL A 488 9.23 14.80 -5.64
N THR A 489 9.71 16.04 -5.82
CA THR A 489 10.58 16.72 -4.84
C THR A 489 9.86 16.92 -3.50
N ASN A 490 8.58 17.30 -3.53
CA ASN A 490 7.78 17.42 -2.31
C ASN A 490 7.54 16.06 -1.64
N ALA A 491 7.33 14.98 -2.40
CA ALA A 491 7.23 13.61 -1.86
C ALA A 491 8.52 13.22 -1.12
N ALA A 492 9.67 13.54 -1.70
CA ALA A 492 10.97 13.33 -1.07
C ALA A 492 11.16 14.18 0.18
N ALA A 493 10.71 15.44 0.16
CA ALA A 493 10.70 16.31 1.34
C ALA A 493 9.83 15.76 2.47
N VAL A 494 8.68 15.16 2.15
CA VAL A 494 7.87 14.45 3.15
C VAL A 494 8.71 13.34 3.78
N ALA A 495 9.27 12.44 2.97
CA ALA A 495 10.07 11.32 3.46
C ALA A 495 11.23 11.78 4.36
N ALA A 496 11.92 12.85 3.96
CA ALA A 496 13.10 13.37 4.67
C ALA A 496 12.79 14.16 5.95
N TRP A 497 11.75 15.00 5.95
CA TRP A 497 11.58 16.03 6.98
C TRP A 497 10.26 15.95 7.75
N ALA A 498 9.32 15.12 7.32
CA ALA A 498 8.07 14.98 8.06
C ALA A 498 8.27 14.22 9.37
N ASP A 499 7.27 14.32 10.26
CA ASP A 499 7.29 13.62 11.54
C ASP A 499 6.75 12.19 11.36
N TRP A 500 7.61 11.20 11.53
CA TRP A 500 7.32 9.79 11.27
C TRP A 500 7.33 8.97 12.56
N HIS A 501 6.42 8.01 12.66
CA HIS A 501 6.38 7.04 13.75
C HIS A 501 6.01 5.65 13.23
N ARG A 502 6.31 4.60 14.00
CA ARG A 502 5.79 3.26 13.74
C ARG A 502 4.40 3.09 14.36
N PRO A 503 3.48 2.37 13.70
CA PRO A 503 2.20 2.01 14.31
C PRO A 503 2.38 1.44 15.71
N GLY A 504 1.60 1.94 16.68
CA GLY A 504 1.65 1.49 18.07
C GLY A 504 2.68 2.16 18.99
N HIS A 505 3.62 2.98 18.47
CA HIS A 505 4.59 3.71 19.31
C HIS A 505 4.06 5.09 19.67
N LYS A 506 3.81 5.36 20.96
CA LYS A 506 3.42 6.69 21.47
C LYS A 506 4.68 7.53 21.68
N ARG A 507 4.60 8.82 21.33
CA ARG A 507 5.67 9.80 21.59
C ARG A 507 5.89 9.93 23.10
N GLY A 508 7.09 9.59 23.58
CA GLY A 508 7.50 9.75 24.98
C GLY A 508 8.42 8.66 25.54
N GLU A 509 8.61 7.54 24.84
CA GLU A 509 9.41 6.42 25.36
C GLU A 509 10.90 6.46 24.97
N ASP A 510 11.33 7.31 24.03
CA ASP A 510 12.75 7.37 23.62
C ASP A 510 13.31 8.80 23.55
N GLU A 511 13.76 9.32 24.70
CA GLU A 511 15.04 10.08 24.77
C GLU A 511 16.16 9.22 25.39
N GLN A 512 15.89 7.94 25.66
CA GLN A 512 16.88 6.96 26.11
C GLN A 512 16.70 5.69 25.29
N GLU A 513 17.46 5.62 24.20
CA GLU A 513 17.67 4.42 23.41
C GLU A 513 18.22 3.32 24.35
N SER A 514 17.34 2.55 24.98
CA SER A 514 17.72 1.35 25.70
C SER A 514 17.88 0.25 24.67
N VAL A 515 19.10 -0.24 24.53
CA VAL A 515 19.44 -1.45 23.77
C VAL A 515 18.76 -2.62 24.48
N ALA A 516 17.48 -2.85 24.18
CA ALA A 516 16.71 -3.95 24.74
C ALA A 516 16.74 -5.15 23.79
N ALA A 517 17.22 -6.26 24.34
CA ALA A 517 17.32 -7.61 23.80
C ALA A 517 16.04 -8.11 23.06
N PRO A 518 16.16 -9.11 22.17
CA PRO A 518 15.05 -9.56 21.33
C PRO A 518 13.92 -10.11 22.20
N SER A 519 12.82 -9.37 22.28
CA SER A 519 11.59 -9.87 22.88
C SER A 519 11.02 -10.98 21.99
N SER A 520 10.78 -12.10 22.64
CA SER A 520 10.34 -13.36 22.07
C SER A 520 8.94 -13.30 21.45
N GLY A 521 8.79 -13.81 20.23
CA GLY A 521 7.65 -14.67 19.86
C GLY A 521 6.37 -14.05 19.32
N THR A 522 6.20 -12.73 19.31
CA THR A 522 5.05 -12.11 18.59
C THR A 522 5.38 -11.94 17.11
N ALA A 523 4.60 -12.58 16.24
CA ALA A 523 4.70 -12.39 14.79
C ALA A 523 4.58 -10.89 14.47
N LYS A 524 5.62 -10.31 13.86
CA LYS A 524 5.61 -8.91 13.42
C LYS A 524 4.41 -8.70 12.50
N ARG A 525 3.58 -7.70 12.81
CA ARG A 525 2.44 -7.35 11.95
C ARG A 525 2.94 -6.59 10.73
N PRO A 526 2.26 -6.68 9.57
CA PRO A 526 2.66 -5.96 8.36
C PRO A 526 2.79 -4.44 8.56
N GLU A 527 1.99 -3.87 9.47
CA GLU A 527 2.05 -2.45 9.83
C GLU A 527 3.34 -2.04 10.56
N ASP A 528 4.02 -2.96 11.24
CA ASP A 528 5.21 -2.65 12.08
C ASP A 528 6.42 -2.19 11.26
N SER A 529 6.44 -2.49 9.94
CA SER A 529 7.49 -2.07 9.01
C SER A 529 7.21 -0.74 8.30
N VAL A 530 6.06 -0.10 8.55
CA VAL A 530 5.62 1.10 7.83
C VAL A 530 5.87 2.35 8.66
N HIS A 531 6.44 3.39 8.04
CA HIS A 531 6.56 4.71 8.66
C HIS A 531 5.28 5.51 8.41
N VAL A 532 4.54 5.81 9.47
CA VAL A 532 3.27 6.53 9.41
C VAL A 532 3.47 7.99 9.76
N LEU A 533 2.90 8.87 8.94
CA LEU A 533 2.95 10.30 9.21
C LEU A 533 2.18 10.65 10.48
N ASN A 534 2.81 11.38 11.40
CA ASN A 534 2.14 11.95 12.55
C ASN A 534 1.33 13.20 12.17
N VAL A 535 0.04 13.02 11.89
CA VAL A 535 -0.88 14.11 11.51
C VAL A 535 -1.05 15.13 12.64
N THR A 536 -1.11 14.68 13.90
CA THR A 536 -1.39 15.54 15.07
C THR A 536 -0.29 16.55 15.37
N ALA A 537 0.95 16.30 14.93
CA ALA A 537 2.05 17.26 15.06
C ALA A 537 1.98 18.43 14.06
N THR A 538 1.23 18.26 12.95
CA THR A 538 1.16 19.25 11.86
C THR A 538 -0.06 20.16 11.91
N THR A 539 -1.05 19.79 12.73
CA THR A 539 -2.25 20.59 12.97
C THR A 539 -2.14 21.16 14.39
N PRO A 540 -1.82 22.44 14.60
CA PRO A 540 -1.92 23.03 15.93
C PRO A 540 -3.37 22.85 16.40
N ALA A 541 -3.57 22.11 17.49
CA ALA A 541 -4.84 22.08 18.20
C ALA A 541 -5.00 23.46 18.84
N ASP A 542 -5.63 24.39 18.14
CA ASP A 542 -6.09 25.64 18.74
C ASP A 542 -7.53 25.41 19.26
N PRO A 543 -7.75 25.28 20.57
CA PRO A 543 -9.10 25.14 21.14
C PRO A 543 -9.89 26.46 21.12
N GLN A 544 -9.41 27.51 20.44
CA GLN A 544 -10.12 28.78 20.32
C GLN A 544 -10.03 29.36 18.90
N PRO A 545 -11.15 29.62 18.22
CA PRO A 545 -11.16 30.42 17.00
C PRO A 545 -11.01 31.90 17.38
N THR A 546 -9.82 32.33 17.80
CA THR A 546 -9.50 33.74 17.97
C THR A 546 -8.86 34.30 16.70
N ALA A 547 -9.71 34.65 15.73
CA ALA A 547 -9.32 35.54 14.64
C ALA A 547 -10.27 36.74 14.60
N LYS A 548 -10.15 37.63 15.60
CA LYS A 548 -10.47 39.05 15.38
C LYS A 548 -9.29 39.68 14.67
N GLY A 549 -9.19 39.47 13.36
CA GLY A 549 -8.33 40.29 12.52
C GLY A 549 -8.94 41.68 12.39
N GLU A 550 -8.16 42.74 12.62
CA GLU A 550 -8.59 44.11 12.34
C GLU A 550 -9.04 44.23 10.88
N PRO A 551 -10.14 44.94 10.60
CA PRO A 551 -10.69 45.07 9.26
C PRO A 551 -9.76 45.95 8.41
N THR A 552 -8.75 45.34 7.82
CA THR A 552 -8.09 45.93 6.66
C THR A 552 -9.12 45.89 5.52
N GLY A 553 -9.46 47.06 4.95
CA GLY A 553 -10.52 47.23 3.94
C GLY A 553 -10.32 46.50 2.60
N ARG A 554 -9.52 45.42 2.56
CA ARG A 554 -9.33 44.52 1.43
C ARG A 554 -10.17 43.26 1.62
N THR A 555 -11.27 43.18 0.88
CA THR A 555 -12.17 42.02 0.79
C THR A 555 -11.53 40.89 -0.05
N THR A 556 -10.58 40.15 0.53
CA THR A 556 -10.14 38.89 -0.09
C THR A 556 -11.13 37.78 0.26
N ALA A 557 -11.63 37.09 -0.77
CA ALA A 557 -12.48 35.93 -0.60
C ALA A 557 -11.76 34.84 0.22
N PRO A 558 -12.50 33.97 0.94
CA PRO A 558 -11.91 32.81 1.59
C PRO A 558 -11.11 32.00 0.58
N HIS A 559 -9.82 31.81 0.85
CA HIS A 559 -8.93 31.05 -0.02
C HIS A 559 -8.00 30.21 0.83
N ARG A 560 -7.56 29.08 0.27
CA ARG A 560 -6.65 28.17 0.94
C ARG A 560 -5.21 28.59 0.65
N ARG A 561 -4.43 28.83 1.69
CA ARG A 561 -2.99 28.99 1.55
C ARG A 561 -2.35 27.62 1.42
N ARG A 562 -1.44 27.45 0.45
CA ARG A 562 -0.67 26.21 0.26
C ARG A 562 0.20 25.93 1.49
N GLY A 563 0.45 24.65 1.75
CA GLY A 563 1.45 24.25 2.74
C GLY A 563 2.85 24.64 2.26
N HIS A 564 3.76 24.91 3.19
CA HIS A 564 5.16 25.20 2.87
C HIS A 564 6.09 24.70 3.97
N TRP A 565 7.37 24.57 3.65
CA TRP A 565 8.41 24.14 4.58
C TRP A 565 9.17 25.34 5.13
N ARG A 566 9.36 25.39 6.44
CA ARG A 566 10.05 26.50 7.12
C ARG A 566 11.18 25.98 8.00
N ARG A 567 12.33 26.64 8.01
CA ARG A 567 13.37 26.41 9.03
C ARG A 567 12.89 26.94 10.38
N GLN A 568 12.91 26.10 11.40
CA GLN A 568 12.60 26.44 12.77
C GLN A 568 13.78 26.07 13.67
N HIS A 569 14.18 27.01 14.53
CA HIS A 569 15.18 26.75 15.54
C HIS A 569 14.62 25.84 16.66
N PHE A 570 15.39 24.87 17.10
CA PHE A 570 15.05 23.91 18.14
C PHE A 570 16.29 23.51 18.97
N GLY A 571 16.10 22.62 19.96
CA GLY A 571 17.16 22.15 20.83
C GLY A 571 17.60 23.13 21.93
N PRO A 572 18.53 22.74 22.81
CA PRO A 572 19.04 23.58 23.89
C PRO A 572 19.59 24.91 23.36
N GLY A 573 19.05 26.03 23.85
CA GLY A 573 19.48 27.37 23.40
C GLY A 573 19.09 27.73 21.97
N ARG A 574 18.20 26.98 21.29
CA ARG A 574 17.76 27.23 19.90
C ARG A 574 18.93 27.23 18.88
N THR A 575 20.00 26.52 19.21
CA THR A 575 21.22 26.46 18.39
C THR A 575 21.08 25.54 17.18
N GLN A 576 20.12 24.62 17.20
CA GLN A 576 19.87 23.70 16.10
C GLN A 576 18.72 24.22 15.23
N THR A 577 18.73 23.90 13.94
CA THR A 577 17.68 24.24 12.99
C THR A 577 17.13 22.98 12.34
N ARG A 578 15.81 22.88 12.23
CA ARG A 578 15.12 21.80 11.51
C ARG A 578 14.09 22.38 10.54
N ARG A 579 13.81 21.67 9.46
CA ARG A 579 12.68 21.97 8.59
C ARG A 579 11.41 21.43 9.26
N VAL A 580 10.39 22.28 9.37
CA VAL A 580 9.06 21.90 9.86
C VAL A 580 8.06 22.28 8.79
N ARG A 581 7.08 21.40 8.55
CA ARG A 581 5.99 21.69 7.65
C ARG A 581 4.96 22.59 8.31
N ILE A 582 4.58 23.64 7.61
CA ILE A 582 3.42 24.45 7.93
C ILE A 582 2.26 23.94 7.05
N ALA A 583 1.26 23.35 7.70
CA ALA A 583 0.08 22.81 7.01
C ALA A 583 -0.69 23.92 6.26
N PRO A 584 -1.39 23.60 5.17
CA PRO A 584 -2.25 24.56 4.49
C PRO A 584 -3.37 25.03 5.41
N VAL A 585 -3.60 26.34 5.47
CA VAL A 585 -4.64 26.97 6.31
C VAL A 585 -5.67 27.66 5.43
N MET A 586 -6.94 27.58 5.81
CA MET A 586 -8.01 28.36 5.18
C MET A 586 -7.95 29.80 5.70
N VAL A 587 -7.66 30.76 4.81
CA VAL A 587 -7.66 32.18 5.12
C VAL A 587 -9.09 32.70 4.97
N ASN A 588 -9.57 33.49 5.94
CA ASN A 588 -10.94 34.04 6.00
C ASN A 588 -12.06 32.98 6.12
N ALA A 589 -11.82 31.91 6.90
CA ALA A 589 -12.70 30.74 7.08
C ALA A 589 -14.09 31.00 7.70
N GLY A 590 -14.36 32.23 8.18
CA GLY A 590 -15.62 32.59 8.87
C GLY A 590 -16.86 32.73 7.98
N ARG A 591 -16.82 32.30 6.70
CA ARG A 591 -17.98 32.33 5.80
C ARG A 591 -18.46 30.90 5.51
N LEU A 592 -19.65 30.55 6.01
CA LEU A 592 -20.30 29.26 5.78
C LEU A 592 -20.44 28.95 4.27
N GLY A 593 -19.94 27.78 3.83
CA GLY A 593 -20.41 27.19 2.56
C GLY A 593 -19.43 26.42 1.66
N SER A 594 -18.16 26.18 2.02
CA SER A 594 -17.18 25.65 1.04
C SER A 594 -16.38 24.40 1.40
N ASP A 595 -16.79 23.59 2.38
CA ASP A 595 -16.18 22.26 2.58
C ASP A 595 -16.90 21.21 1.72
N ARG A 596 -16.44 21.07 0.46
CA ARG A 596 -16.81 19.93 -0.39
C ARG A 596 -15.73 18.85 -0.27
N PRO A 597 -16.09 17.55 -0.18
CA PRO A 597 -15.13 16.46 -0.30
C PRO A 597 -14.41 16.57 -1.65
N GLN A 598 -13.07 16.64 -1.61
CA GLN A 598 -12.26 16.95 -2.78
C GLN A 598 -11.74 15.66 -3.42
N ILE A 599 -12.13 15.40 -4.67
CA ILE A 599 -11.47 14.39 -5.49
C ILE A 599 -10.14 14.98 -5.95
N TYR A 600 -9.03 14.41 -5.47
CA TYR A 600 -7.68 14.91 -5.74
C TYR A 600 -7.20 14.50 -7.15
N ARG A 601 -6.93 15.51 -7.99
CA ARG A 601 -6.36 15.35 -9.34
C ARG A 601 -4.95 15.92 -9.37
N LEU A 602 -4.07 15.31 -10.15
CA LEU A 602 -2.78 15.92 -10.46
C LEU A 602 -3.02 17.28 -11.15
N PRO A 603 -2.19 18.30 -10.87
CA PRO A 603 -2.27 19.58 -11.58
C PRO A 603 -2.15 19.36 -13.08
N ALA A 604 -2.71 20.29 -13.88
CA ALA A 604 -2.43 20.28 -15.31
C ALA A 604 -0.91 20.41 -15.52
N PRO A 605 -0.32 19.63 -16.46
CA PRO A 605 1.11 19.69 -16.71
C PRO A 605 1.49 21.11 -17.14
N THR A 606 2.56 21.63 -16.54
CA THR A 606 3.16 22.88 -17.01
C THR A 606 3.95 22.53 -18.27
N LEU A 607 3.32 22.71 -19.43
CA LEU A 607 4.01 22.56 -20.71
C LEU A 607 5.05 23.69 -20.79
N ALA A 608 6.31 23.38 -20.51
CA ALA A 608 7.40 24.21 -20.98
C ALA A 608 7.41 24.11 -22.51
N GLU A 609 7.41 25.24 -23.20
CA GLU A 609 7.64 25.26 -24.64
C GLU A 609 8.96 24.54 -24.94
N PRO A 610 9.03 23.73 -26.00
CA PRO A 610 10.25 23.01 -26.35
C PRO A 610 11.37 24.03 -26.61
N ARG A 611 12.52 23.83 -25.94
CA ARG A 611 13.79 24.45 -26.31
C ARG A 611 14.49 23.64 -27.39
#